data_AF-A0A3D5TAX7-F1
#
_entry.id   AF-A0A3D5TAX7-F1
#
_cell.length_a   1.000
_cell.length_b   1.000
_cell.length_c   1.000
_cell.angle_alpha   90.00
_cell.angle_beta   90.00
_cell.angle_gamma   90.00
#
_symmetry.space_group_name_H-M   'P 1'
#
loop_
_entity.id
_entity.type
_entity.pdbx_description
1 polymer ?
#
loop_
_entity_poly.entity_id
_entity_poly.type
_entity_poly.pdbx_seq_one_letter_code
_entity_poly.pdbx_strand_id
1 'polypeptide(L)' 'MKRCPCCGYLTIDDTDELITDICDVCFWEYDEVAQNMPDRIIGANKVSLNTAKKNYKLFGATEERFINMVRQPYEDEI' A
#
# COMPACT_ATOMS: atom_id res chain seq x y z
N MET A 1 14.16 -3.71 -0.64
CA MET A 1 12.72 -4.01 -0.72
C MET A 1 12.10 -4.15 0.66
N LYS A 2 10.90 -3.61 0.87
CA LYS A 2 10.08 -3.74 2.09
C LYS A 2 8.69 -4.31 1.78
N ARG A 3 8.08 -4.92 2.79
CA ARG A 3 6.69 -5.39 2.71
C ARG A 3 5.75 -4.21 2.79
N CYS A 4 4.81 -4.13 1.85
CA CYS A 4 3.76 -3.11 1.86
C CYS A 4 2.93 -3.24 3.15
N PRO A 5 2.73 -2.14 3.90
CA PRO A 5 1.98 -2.20 5.15
C PRO A 5 0.48 -2.48 4.93
N CYS A 6 -0.03 -2.31 3.71
CA CYS A 6 -1.42 -2.58 3.36
C CYS A 6 -1.64 -4.06 3.00
N CYS A 7 -1.02 -4.56 1.91
CA CYS A 7 -1.25 -5.91 1.41
C CYS A 7 -0.27 -6.97 1.92
N GLY A 8 0.89 -6.57 2.46
CA GLY A 8 1.90 -7.47 3.02
C GLY A 8 2.95 -8.01 2.05
N TYR A 9 2.82 -7.77 0.74
CA TYR A 9 3.78 -8.24 -0.28
C TYR A 9 5.03 -7.38 -0.37
N LEU A 10 6.16 -7.99 -0.72
CA LEU A 10 7.48 -7.37 -0.83
C LEU A 10 7.60 -6.52 -2.11
N THR A 11 6.97 -5.36 -2.11
CA THR A 11 6.75 -4.53 -3.31
C THR A 11 7.26 -3.10 -3.17
N ILE A 12 7.63 -2.68 -1.96
CA ILE A 12 8.06 -1.32 -1.70
C ILE A 12 9.56 -1.23 -1.94
N ASP A 13 9.96 -0.39 -2.88
CA ASP A 13 11.36 0.02 -3.03
C ASP A 13 11.77 0.90 -1.84
N ASP A 14 12.86 0.54 -1.19
CA ASP A 14 13.39 1.21 0.00
C ASP A 14 14.84 1.66 -0.17
N THR A 15 15.31 1.80 -1.42
CA THR A 15 16.67 2.26 -1.71
C THR A 15 16.89 3.73 -1.37
N ASP A 16 15.83 4.53 -1.36
CA ASP A 16 15.89 5.96 -1.05
C ASP A 16 15.80 6.25 0.45
N GLU A 17 16.41 7.35 0.89
CA GLU A 17 16.33 7.82 2.28
C GLU A 17 14.88 8.14 2.70
N LEU A 18 14.08 8.66 1.76
CA LEU A 18 12.66 8.91 1.94
C LEU A 18 11.86 8.02 0.98
N ILE A 19 11.12 7.08 1.56
CA ILE A 19 10.36 6.10 0.79
C ILE A 19 8.99 6.68 0.47
N THR A 20 8.71 6.86 -0.83
CA THR A 20 7.41 7.34 -1.36
C THR A 20 6.88 6.42 -2.46
N ASP A 21 7.38 5.19 -2.50
CA ASP A 21 7.01 4.22 -3.53
C ASP A 21 5.55 3.76 -3.42
N ILE A 22 4.95 3.40 -4.54
CA ILE A 22 3.56 2.96 -4.65
C ILE A 22 3.52 1.46 -4.91
N CYS A 23 2.87 0.73 -4.00
CA CYS A 23 2.72 -0.72 -4.15
C CYS A 23 1.87 -1.08 -5.38
N ASP A 24 2.46 -1.76 -6.35
CA ASP A 24 1.77 -2.27 -7.56
C ASP A 24 0.62 -3.26 -7.26
N VAL A 25 0.60 -3.88 -6.08
CA VAL A 25 -0.38 -4.93 -5.74
C VAL A 25 -1.65 -4.37 -5.12
N CYS A 26 -1.57 -3.25 -4.41
CA CYS A 26 -2.74 -2.67 -3.75
C CYS A 26 -2.92 -1.17 -3.97
N PHE A 27 -1.95 -0.51 -4.62
CA PHE A 27 -1.93 0.93 -4.87
C PHE A 27 -1.83 1.78 -3.59
N TRP A 28 -1.08 1.30 -2.59
CA TRP A 28 -0.77 2.07 -1.37
C TRP A 28 0.56 2.79 -1.56
N GLU A 29 0.57 4.11 -1.44
CA GLU A 29 1.82 4.89 -1.34
C GLU A 29 2.40 4.72 0.06
N TYR A 30 3.64 4.25 0.15
CA TYR A 30 4.31 4.04 1.41
C TYR A 30 4.47 5.37 2.17
N ASP A 31 4.06 5.36 3.43
CA ASP A 31 4.20 6.49 4.34
C ASP A 31 4.45 5.94 5.75
N GLU A 32 5.60 6.27 6.34
CA GLU A 32 6.00 5.81 7.67
C GLU A 32 5.10 6.37 8.78
N VAL A 33 4.60 7.60 8.62
CA VAL A 33 3.70 8.23 9.58
C VAL A 33 2.33 7.54 9.55
N ALA A 34 1.85 7.13 8.38
CA ALA A 34 0.61 6.38 8.25
C ALA A 34 0.67 5.01 8.95
N GLN A 35 1.85 4.39 9.06
CA GLN A 35 2.04 3.13 9.79
C GLN A 35 1.92 3.33 11.31
N ASN A 36 2.46 4.45 11.80
CA ASN A 36 2.38 4.84 13.21
C ASN A 36 1.00 5.40 13.60
N MET A 37 0.21 5.90 12.64
CA MET A 37 -1.13 6.45 12.85
C MET A 37 -2.17 5.81 11.90
N PRO A 38 -2.43 4.50 11.99
CA PRO A 38 -3.09 3.72 10.94
C PRO A 38 -4.58 4.04 10.71
N ASP A 39 -5.20 4.78 11.63
CA ASP A 39 -6.59 5.23 11.50
C ASP A 39 -6.71 6.68 10.99
N ARG A 40 -5.59 7.40 10.84
CA ARG A 40 -5.58 8.74 10.26
C ARG A 40 -5.31 8.69 8.75
N ILE A 41 -5.86 9.67 8.03
CA ILE A 41 -5.52 9.92 6.63
C ILE A 41 -4.25 10.77 6.64
N ILE A 42 -3.18 10.27 6.02
CA ILE A 42 -1.83 10.85 6.03
C ILE A 42 -1.29 10.82 4.61
N GLY A 43 -0.52 11.85 4.24
CA GLY A 43 0.19 11.91 2.96
C GLY A 43 -0.74 12.01 1.73
N ALA A 44 -0.34 11.38 0.63
CA ALA A 44 -1.11 11.38 -0.62
C ALA A 44 -2.38 10.51 -0.56
N ASN A 45 -2.36 9.47 0.29
CA ASN A 45 -3.45 8.51 0.46
C ASN A 45 -4.76 9.20 0.88
N LYS A 46 -5.91 8.79 0.32
CA LYS A 46 -7.24 9.38 0.64
C LYS A 46 -8.06 8.56 1.63
N VAL A 47 -7.51 7.44 2.07
CA VAL A 47 -8.04 6.60 3.14
C VAL A 47 -6.94 6.31 4.16
N SER A 48 -7.32 5.97 5.39
CA SER A 48 -6.37 5.54 6.40
C SER A 48 -5.80 4.15 6.07
N LEU A 49 -4.65 3.79 6.65
CA LEU A 49 -4.02 2.48 6.42
C LEU A 49 -4.95 1.32 6.80
N ASN A 50 -5.70 1.44 7.90
CA ASN A 50 -6.66 0.41 8.31
C ASN A 50 -7.86 0.31 7.36
N THR A 51 -8.30 1.42 6.76
CA THR A 51 -9.33 1.40 5.72
C THR A 51 -8.79 0.79 4.43
N ALA A 52 -7.59 1.15 4.01
CA ALA A 52 -6.90 0.54 2.87
C ALA A 52 -6.75 -0.99 3.02
N LYS A 53 -6.34 -1.47 4.21
CA LYS A 53 -6.27 -2.91 4.52
C LYS A 53 -7.61 -3.63 4.36
N LYS A 54 -8.72 -2.99 4.79
CA LYS A 54 -10.08 -3.54 4.62
C LYS A 54 -10.47 -3.58 3.15
N ASN A 55 -10.24 -2.49 2.44
CA ASN A 55 -10.52 -2.34 1.01
C ASN A 55 -9.76 -3.38 0.18
N TYR A 56 -8.47 -3.57 0.45
CA TYR A 56 -7.66 -4.58 -0.21
C TYR A 56 -8.24 -5.99 -0.04
N LYS A 57 -8.71 -6.34 1.16
CA LYS A 57 -9.38 -7.63 1.41
C LYS A 57 -10.72 -7.76 0.69
N LEU A 58 -11.41 -6.66 0.42
CA LEU A 58 -12.73 -6.66 -0.22
C LEU A 58 -12.64 -6.71 -1.74
N PHE A 59 -11.74 -5.94 -2.35
CA PHE A 59 -11.69 -5.79 -3.81
C PHE A 59 -10.28 -5.69 -4.40
N GLY A 60 -9.23 -5.95 -3.62
CA GLY A 60 -7.85 -6.05 -4.12
C GLY A 60 -7.12 -4.72 -4.32
N ALA A 61 -7.68 -3.59 -3.91
CA ALA A 61 -7.02 -2.28 -3.99
C ALA A 61 -7.32 -1.42 -2.75
N THR A 62 -6.59 -0.32 -2.57
CA THR A 62 -6.77 0.62 -1.44
C THR A 62 -8.03 1.46 -1.56
N GLU A 63 -8.49 1.73 -2.78
CA GLU A 63 -9.72 2.43 -3.14
C GLU A 63 -10.30 1.81 -4.43
N GLU A 64 -11.63 1.80 -4.61
CA GLU A 64 -12.26 1.15 -5.78
C GLU A 64 -11.78 1.72 -7.12
N ARG A 65 -11.45 3.02 -7.16
CA ARG A 65 -10.93 3.69 -8.37
C ARG A 65 -9.58 3.14 -8.86
N PHE A 66 -8.86 2.38 -8.04
CA PHE A 66 -7.54 1.83 -8.36
C PHE A 66 -7.57 0.35 -8.75
N ILE A 67 -8.74 -0.29 -8.82
CA ILE A 67 -8.86 -1.72 -9.16
C ILE A 67 -8.19 -2.06 -10.51
N ASN A 68 -8.22 -1.13 -11.48
CA ASN A 68 -7.59 -1.32 -12.80
C ASN A 68 -6.12 -0.87 -12.86
N MET A 69 -5.54 -0.44 -11.74
CA MET A 69 -4.15 0.00 -11.63
C MET A 69 -3.26 -0.98 -10.85
N VAL A 70 -3.84 -2.07 -10.36
CA VAL A 70 -3.12 -3.08 -9.56
C VAL A 70 -2.89 -4.38 -10.34
N ARG A 71 -1.91 -5.16 -9.89
CA ARG A 71 -1.63 -6.51 -10.38
C ARG A 71 -1.60 -7.53 -9.24
N GLN A 72 -1.62 -8.81 -9.59
CA GLN A 72 -1.28 -9.87 -8.64
C GLN A 72 0.22 -9.78 -8.27
N PRO A 73 0.59 -10.20 -7.05
CA PRO A 73 2.00 -10.31 -6.67
C PRO A 73 2.72 -11.35 -7.53
N TYR A 74 4.01 -11.15 -7.78
CA TYR A 74 4.90 -12.14 -8.37
C TYR A 74 5.36 -13.15 -7.32
N GLU A 75 5.91 -14.29 -7.76
CA GLU A 75 6.33 -15.38 -6.86
C GLU A 75 7.40 -14.95 -5.83
N ASP A 76 8.28 -14.03 -6.22
CA ASP A 76 9.35 -13.48 -5.39
C ASP A 76 8.88 -12.36 -4.44
N GLU A 77 7.63 -11.91 -4.55
CA GLU A 77 7.05 -10.87 -3.69
C GLU A 77 6.25 -11.42 -2.51
N ILE A 78 6.05 -12.75 -2.44
CA ILE A 78 5.22 -13.45 -1.43
C ILE A 78 5.95 -13.59 -0.09
#